data_AF-A0A945ALM6-F1
#
_entry.id   AF-A0A945ALM6-F1
#
_cell.length_a   1.000
_cell.length_b   1.000
_cell.length_c   1.000
_cell.angle_alpha   90.00
_cell.angle_beta   90.00
_cell.angle_gamma   90.00
#
_symmetry.space_group_name_H-M   'P 1'
#
loop_
_entity.id
_entity.type
_entity.pdbx_description
1 polymer ?
#
loop_
_entity_poly.entity_id
_entity_poly.type
_entity_poly.pdbx_seq_one_letter_code
_entity_poly.pdbx_strand_id
1 'polypeptide(L)' 'MDFEQLLELMRTQKASDLFITAGRPAALKIDGKIKDVSKKPLTEEQSMLLVKNIMTQRQRDDFDN' A
#
# COMPACT_ATOMS: atom_id res chain seq x y z
N MET A 1 6.03 -4.15 -7.84
CA MET A 1 6.15 -3.25 -6.68
C MET A 1 5.82 -4.10 -5.49
N ASP A 2 6.82 -4.33 -4.65
CA ASP A 2 6.66 -5.13 -3.44
C ASP A 2 6.23 -4.24 -2.26
N PHE A 3 5.51 -4.79 -1.28
CA PHE A 3 5.04 -4.01 -0.13
C PHE A 3 6.23 -3.52 0.72
N GLU A 4 7.28 -4.32 0.86
CA GLU A 4 8.50 -3.94 1.57
C GLU A 4 9.18 -2.72 0.92
N GLN A 5 9.21 -2.66 -0.42
CA GLN A 5 9.75 -1.51 -1.15
C GLN A 5 8.95 -0.23 -0.90
N LEU A 6 7.63 -0.33 -0.74
CA LEU A 6 6.78 0.80 -0.38
C LEU A 6 7.05 1.30 1.04
N LEU A 7 7.28 0.39 1.98
CA LEU A 7 7.64 0.75 3.36
C LEU A 7 9.03 1.39 3.42
N GLU A 8 10.00 0.87 2.68
CA GLU A 8 11.33 1.47 2.58
C GLU A 8 11.28 2.88 1.96
N LEU A 9 10.43 3.06 0.94
CA LEU A 9 10.19 4.37 0.35
C LEU A 9 9.51 5.32 1.34
N MET A 10 8.52 4.83 2.10
CA MET A 10 7.82 5.58 3.15
C MET A 10 8.81 6.07 4.21
N ARG A 11 9.71 5.19 4.68
CA ARG A 11 10.78 5.52 5.63
C ARG A 11 11.74 6.57 5.06
N THR A 12 12.22 6.34 3.83
CA THR A 12 13.19 7.23 3.15
C THR A 12 12.62 8.63 2.94
N GLN A 13 11.35 8.73 2.55
CA GLN A 13 10.66 10.00 2.34
C GLN A 13 10.05 10.60 3.61
N LYS A 14 10.21 9.96 4.78
CA LYS A 14 9.60 10.37 6.05
C LYS A 14 8.08 10.58 5.96
N ALA A 15 7.42 9.73 5.17
CA ALA A 15 5.98 9.77 5.03
C ALA A 15 5.29 9.26 6.30
N SER A 16 4.14 9.84 6.65
CA SER A 16 3.34 9.42 7.81
C SER A 16 2.42 8.25 7.50
N ASP A 17 1.93 8.16 6.27
CA ASP A 17 0.92 7.19 5.84
C ASP A 17 1.24 6.63 4.45
N LEU A 18 0.91 5.35 4.23
CA LEU A 18 0.90 4.67 2.93
C LEU A 18 -0.54 4.32 2.55
N PHE A 19 -0.98 4.72 1.36
CA PHE A 19 -2.30 4.43 0.81
C PHE A 19 -2.23 3.39 -0.29
N ILE A 20 -2.99 2.33 -0.12
CA ILE A 20 -3.25 1.28 -1.12
C ILE A 20 -4.74 1.32 -1.44
N THR A 21 -5.11 1.59 -2.69
CA THR A 21 -6.50 1.76 -3.10
C THR A 21 -6.67 1.29 -4.53
N ALA A 22 -7.65 0.42 -4.77
CA ALA A 22 -7.98 -0.06 -6.11
C ALA A 22 -8.38 1.11 -7.02
N GLY A 23 -7.93 1.07 -8.27
CA GLY A 23 -8.16 2.13 -9.25
C GLY A 23 -7.33 3.40 -9.04
N ARG A 24 -6.44 3.44 -8.04
CA ARG A 24 -5.53 4.58 -7.80
C ARG A 24 -4.07 4.14 -7.72
N PRO A 25 -3.11 5.00 -8.06
CA PRO A 25 -1.72 4.74 -7.74
C PRO A 25 -1.53 4.61 -6.22
N ALA A 26 -0.60 3.76 -5.80
CA ALA A 26 -0.11 3.81 -4.42
C ALA A 26 0.43 5.22 -4.12
N ALA A 27 0.13 5.72 -2.92
CA ALA A 27 0.45 7.08 -2.53
C ALA A 27 1.00 7.15 -1.10
N LEU A 28 1.79 8.17 -0.82
CA LEU A 28 2.32 8.48 0.50
C LEU A 28 1.82 9.84 0.98
N LYS A 29 1.56 9.99 2.28
CA LYS A 29 1.38 11.32 2.90
C LYS A 29 2.73 11.85 3.36
N ILE A 30 3.21 12.92 2.74
CA ILE A 30 4.47 13.58 3.05
C ILE A 30 4.16 15.04 3.37
N ASP A 31 4.52 15.50 4.57
CA ASP A 31 4.27 16.87 5.06
C ASP A 31 2.81 17.30 4.88
N GLY A 32 1.87 16.41 5.24
CA GLY A 32 0.44 16.67 5.15
C GLY A 32 -0.17 16.55 3.75
N LYS A 33 0.63 16.31 2.70
CA LYS A 33 0.15 16.19 1.31
C LYS A 33 0.25 14.75 0.82
N ILE A 34 -0.79 14.27 0.15
CA ILE A 34 -0.81 12.96 -0.52
C ILE A 34 -0.09 13.08 -1.86
N LYS A 35 0.90 12.21 -2.11
CA LYS A 35 1.68 12.14 -3.34
C LYS A 35 1.72 10.71 -3.87
N ASP A 36 1.43 10.53 -5.15
CA ASP A 36 1.52 9.23 -5.81
C ASP A 36 2.99 8.80 -5.92
N VAL A 37 3.27 7.54 -5.60
CA VAL A 37 4.62 6.93 -5.66
C VAL A 37 4.73 5.80 -6.67
N SER A 38 3.61 5.37 -7.23
CA SER A 38 3.55 4.47 -8.37
C SER A 38 3.02 5.21 -9.60
N LYS A 39 3.39 4.76 -10.80
CA LYS A 39 2.98 5.42 -12.05
C LYS A 39 1.62 4.96 -12.56
N LYS A 40 1.20 3.75 -12.18
CA LYS A 40 -0.02 3.12 -12.69
C LYS A 40 -0.99 2.90 -11.54
N PRO A 41 -2.29 3.08 -11.78
CA PRO A 41 -3.32 2.63 -10.85
C PRO A 41 -3.16 1.14 -10.52
N LEU A 42 -3.37 0.80 -9.25
CA LEU A 42 -3.46 -0.59 -8.82
C LEU A 42 -4.79 -1.17 -9.27
N THR A 43 -4.80 -2.40 -9.77
CA THR A 43 -6.05 -3.15 -9.94
C THR A 43 -6.59 -3.59 -8.58
N GLU A 44 -7.85 -4.04 -8.54
CA GLU A 44 -8.43 -4.66 -7.34
C GLU A 44 -7.60 -5.86 -6.87
N GLU A 45 -7.25 -6.75 -7.80
CA GLU A 45 -6.40 -7.92 -7.54
C GLU A 45 -5.03 -7.53 -6.98
N GLN A 46 -4.35 -6.55 -7.58
CA GLN A 46 -3.05 -6.07 -7.11
C GLN A 46 -3.13 -5.45 -5.72
N SER A 47 -4.18 -4.67 -5.45
CA SER A 47 -4.41 -4.04 -4.15
C SER A 47 -4.63 -5.10 -3.07
N MET A 48 -5.47 -6.09 -3.37
CA MET A 48 -5.75 -7.21 -2.46
C MET A 48 -4.49 -8.04 -2.18
N LEU A 49 -3.71 -8.35 -3.22
CA LEU A 49 -2.48 -9.10 -3.09
C LEU A 49 -1.47 -8.38 -2.17
N LEU A 50 -1.28 -7.07 -2.39
CA LEU A 50 -0.39 -6.26 -1.55
C LEU A 50 -0.78 -6.29 -0.07
N VAL A 51 -2.07 -6.18 0.22
CA VAL A 51 -2.59 -6.18 1.60
C VAL A 51 -2.52 -7.58 2.22
N LYS A 52 -2.89 -8.64 1.49
CA LYS A 52 -2.88 -10.02 2.01
C LYS A 52 -1.48 -10.60 2.18
N ASN A 53 -0.49 -10.12 1.44
CA ASN A 53 0.90 -10.59 1.52
C ASN A 53 1.57 -10.23 2.85
N ILE A 54 1.13 -9.16 3.52
CA ILE A 54 1.65 -8.76 4.84
C ILE A 54 0.87 -9.37 6.01
N MET A 55 -0.21 -10.09 5.72
CA MET A 55 -1.07 -10.70 6.73
C MET A 55 -0.59 -12.12 7.09
N THR A 56 -0.74 -12.47 8.36
CA THR A 56 -0.73 -13.87 8.82
C THR A 56 -2.01 -14.58 8.36
N GLN A 57 -2.05 -15.92 8.43
CA GLN A 57 -3.24 -16.67 8.04
C GLN A 57 -4.48 -16.23 8.83
N ARG A 58 -4.35 -16.10 10.16
CA ARG A 58 -5.41 -15.61 11.03
C ARG A 58 -5.94 -14.24 10.59
N GLN A 59 -5.05 -13.29 10.26
CA GLN A 59 -5.47 -11.96 9.80
C GLN A 59 -6.18 -12.01 8.44
N ARG A 60 -5.80 -12.93 7.55
CA ARG A 60 -6.52 -13.13 6.28
C ARG A 60 -7.91 -13.70 6.51
N ASP A 61 -8.03 -14.71 7.38
CA ASP A 61 -9.31 -15.30 7.74
C ASP A 61 -10.23 -14.23 8.36
N ASP A 62 -9.70 -13.42 9.29
CA ASP A 62 -10.44 -12.31 9.92
C ASP A 62 -10.85 -11.21 8.90
N PHE A 63 -10.06 -10.99 7.85
CA PHE A 63 -10.33 -9.98 6.81
C PHE A 63 -11.36 -10.42 5.77
N ASP A 64 -11.41 -11.71 5.44
CA ASP A 64 -12.31 -12.29 4.43
C ASP A 64 -13.71 -12.62 4.98
N ASN A 65 -13.91 -12.54 6.29
CA ASN A 65 -15.20 -12.72 6.97
C ASN A 65 -16.08 -11.46 6.92
#